data_AF-A0A061GKW7-F1
#
_entry.id   AF-A0A061GKW7-F1
#
_cell.length_a   1.000
_cell.length_b   1.000
_cell.length_c   1.000
_cell.angle_alpha   90.00
_cell.angle_beta   90.00
_cell.angle_gamma   90.00
#
_symmetry.space_group_name_H-M   'P 1'
#
loop_
_entity.id
_entity.type
_entity.pdbx_description
1 polymer ?
#
loop_
_entity_poly.entity_id
_entity_poly.type
_entity_poly.pdbx_seq_one_letter_code
_entity_poly.pdbx_strand_id
1 'polypeptide(L)'
;MGTFARTYAAAVVAWLAVFQGHLVSVACHDSNYKDALTKSIIFLEAQRSGKLPPNHRPSWRGDSALDDGKEANVDLVGGYYDAGDNVKYGLPMAFTTTTLAWSAIAYKSHLQAAGELENVRAAIRWGTDYFLKAAARRDRLYVQVGDPVKDHECWVRPEKMKTPRTVLQINASAPGTEIAAETAAAMAASSMVFRGTDRAYARRLLNKAKLLFEFAKSHKGTYDGECPFYCSYSGYNDELLWAAAWLYHATFKSAYLHYIKEEAVSAVVDEFNWDLKYAGVQVLLSQFFFKGDQCLKSYKDQADSYICSVLPESPYFKIPMTPGGMIHLRDGANTQYVTGAAFLFTIYGDMLQKFNQKVQCGDKQFDSTHLLAFAKQQMDYILGKNPEGRSYMVGFGNNPPKQAHHRGASVPVSEANLEVGCPMSFVRWYNKDVPNPNELTGAILGGPDKQDHFTDLRWTSVYTEPCTYVNSQAVAPLAKLTCPSIKP
;
A
#
# COMPACT_ATOMS: atom_id res chain seq x y z
N MET A 1 27.82 -70.25 32.00
CA MET A 1 26.59 -70.51 31.23
C MET A 1 25.52 -69.55 31.73
N GLY A 2 24.90 -68.77 30.85
CA GLY A 2 23.93 -67.69 31.15
C GLY A 2 24.49 -66.29 30.84
N THR A 3 24.54 -65.82 29.58
CA THR A 3 23.53 -65.15 28.73
C THR A 3 22.93 -63.83 29.24
N PHE A 4 23.07 -62.80 28.38
CA PHE A 4 22.33 -61.54 28.23
C PHE A 4 22.41 -60.48 29.34
N ALA A 5 23.27 -59.47 29.14
CA ALA A 5 22.92 -58.04 29.29
C ALA A 5 24.16 -57.17 29.07
N ARG A 6 24.38 -56.66 27.85
CA ARG A 6 25.20 -55.44 27.58
C ARG A 6 25.12 -55.02 26.11
N THR A 7 23.92 -54.78 25.61
CA THR A 7 23.67 -54.17 24.29
C THR A 7 22.50 -53.20 24.36
N TYR A 8 22.51 -52.26 25.31
CA TYR A 8 21.51 -51.18 25.38
C TYR A 8 22.08 -49.83 25.85
N ALA A 9 23.36 -49.56 25.57
CA ALA A 9 23.96 -48.24 25.89
C ALA A 9 24.52 -47.49 24.68
N ALA A 10 24.65 -48.12 23.51
CA ALA A 10 25.21 -47.49 22.32
C ALA A 10 24.16 -46.94 21.33
N ALA A 11 22.88 -47.34 21.45
CA ALA A 11 21.84 -46.94 20.51
C ALA A 11 21.13 -45.62 20.87
N VAL A 12 21.26 -45.13 22.11
CA VAL A 12 20.58 -43.90 22.56
C VAL A 12 21.41 -42.64 22.28
N VAL A 13 22.74 -42.76 22.19
CA VAL A 13 23.63 -41.62 21.87
C VAL A 13 23.67 -41.33 20.36
N ALA A 14 23.40 -42.33 19.52
CA ALA A 14 23.31 -42.15 18.06
C ALA A 14 21.98 -41.55 17.58
N TRP A 15 20.93 -41.54 18.41
CA TRP A 15 19.63 -40.92 18.08
C TRP A 15 19.49 -39.47 18.55
N LEU A 16 20.35 -39.02 19.47
CA LEU A 16 20.42 -37.61 19.90
C LEU A 16 21.32 -36.73 19.01
N ALA A 17 22.09 -37.35 18.10
CA ALA A 17 22.93 -36.64 17.13
C ALA A 17 22.23 -36.36 15.78
N VAL A 18 21.03 -36.90 15.54
CA VAL A 18 20.25 -36.69 14.30
C VAL A 18 19.14 -35.64 14.48
N PHE A 19 18.93 -35.15 15.70
CA PHE A 19 18.12 -33.96 16.00
C PHE A 19 19.01 -32.74 16.32
N GLN A 20 20.11 -32.57 15.59
CA GLN A 20 20.53 -31.20 15.27
C GLN A 20 19.46 -30.64 14.35
N GLY A 21 18.42 -30.07 14.98
CA GLY A 21 17.47 -29.25 14.28
C GLY A 21 18.26 -28.31 13.40
N HIS A 22 17.96 -28.34 12.11
CA HIS A 22 18.09 -27.18 11.27
C HIS A 22 17.19 -26.09 11.88
N LEU A 23 17.65 -25.49 12.98
CA LEU A 23 17.44 -24.09 13.23
C LEU A 23 18.04 -23.44 11.99
N VAL A 24 17.18 -23.20 11.00
CA VAL A 24 17.43 -22.17 10.01
C VAL A 24 17.54 -20.90 10.85
N SER A 25 18.77 -20.60 11.30
CA SER A 25 19.09 -19.25 11.66
C SER A 25 18.83 -18.47 10.39
N VAL A 26 17.71 -17.75 10.34
CA VAL A 26 17.52 -16.70 9.35
C VAL A 26 18.62 -15.70 9.67
N ALA A 27 19.78 -15.89 9.05
CA ALA A 27 20.88 -14.95 9.14
C ALA A 27 20.33 -13.63 8.60
N CYS A 28 20.12 -12.67 9.50
CA CYS A 28 19.59 -11.36 9.15
C CYS A 28 20.63 -10.66 8.26
N HIS A 29 20.42 -10.63 6.94
CA HIS A 29 21.10 -9.70 6.05
C HIS A 29 20.37 -8.35 6.14
N ASP A 30 20.75 -7.60 7.17
CA ASP A 30 19.98 -6.56 7.86
C ASP A 30 19.97 -5.17 7.16
N SER A 31 20.94 -4.87 6.32
CA SER A 31 21.08 -3.54 5.69
C SER A 31 20.07 -3.27 4.57
N ASN A 32 19.55 -4.31 3.91
CA ASN A 32 18.85 -4.18 2.64
C ASN A 32 17.37 -3.77 2.81
N TYR A 33 16.64 -4.32 3.79
CA TYR A 33 15.23 -3.95 3.99
C TYR A 33 15.05 -2.56 4.61
N LYS A 34 15.97 -2.15 5.50
CA LYS A 34 15.96 -0.79 6.05
C LYS A 34 16.18 0.26 4.96
N ASP A 35 17.12 0.01 4.04
CA ASP A 35 17.36 0.88 2.90
C ASP A 35 16.14 0.92 1.96
N ALA A 36 15.57 -0.25 1.61
CA ALA A 36 14.35 -0.33 0.82
C ALA A 36 13.16 0.39 1.47
N LEU A 37 12.98 0.27 2.80
CA LEU A 37 11.96 0.98 3.58
C LEU A 37 12.15 2.50 3.46
N THR A 38 13.37 2.97 3.71
CA THR A 38 13.73 4.39 3.64
C THR A 38 13.43 4.95 2.26
N LYS A 39 13.86 4.24 1.21
CA LYS A 39 13.65 4.61 -0.18
C LYS A 39 12.17 4.59 -0.55
N SER A 40 11.40 3.60 -0.12
CA SER A 40 9.95 3.56 -0.37
C SER A 40 9.24 4.82 0.16
N ILE A 41 9.68 5.35 1.30
CA ILE A 41 9.14 6.59 1.86
C ILE A 41 9.63 7.82 1.10
N ILE A 42 10.88 7.82 0.59
CA ILE A 42 11.39 8.87 -0.31
C ILE A 42 10.56 8.97 -1.58
N PHE A 43 10.13 7.85 -2.17
CA PHE A 43 9.24 7.88 -3.33
C PHE A 43 7.91 8.57 -3.00
N LEU A 44 7.29 8.26 -1.86
CA LEU A 44 6.06 8.95 -1.44
C LEU A 44 6.30 10.46 -1.29
N GLU A 45 7.46 10.89 -0.81
CA GLU A 45 7.81 12.31 -0.84
C GLU A 45 7.87 12.85 -2.27
N ALA A 46 8.48 12.11 -3.19
CA ALA A 46 8.59 12.49 -4.60
C ALA A 46 7.23 12.59 -5.32
N GLN A 47 6.15 12.08 -4.73
CA GLN A 47 4.77 12.21 -5.23
C GLN A 47 4.02 13.43 -4.67
N ARG A 48 4.59 14.20 -3.74
CA ARG A 48 3.88 15.33 -3.11
C ARG A 48 3.53 16.42 -4.12
N SER A 49 2.28 16.85 -4.16
CA SER A 49 1.80 18.06 -4.86
C SER A 49 1.67 19.23 -3.89
N GLY A 50 1.76 20.46 -4.35
CA GLY A 50 1.63 21.67 -3.52
C GLY A 50 2.96 22.28 -3.10
N LYS A 51 2.94 23.03 -2.01
CA LYS A 51 4.13 23.68 -1.44
C LYS A 51 4.94 22.70 -0.60
N LEU A 52 6.12 22.32 -1.06
CA LEU A 52 6.96 21.30 -0.44
C LEU A 52 7.58 21.80 0.88
N PRO A 53 7.80 20.90 1.86
CA PRO A 53 8.46 21.28 3.10
C PRO A 53 9.95 21.54 2.88
N PRO A 54 10.61 22.38 3.72
CA PRO A 54 12.01 22.75 3.53
C PRO A 54 12.99 21.56 3.67
N ASN A 55 12.59 20.49 4.36
CA ASN A 55 13.37 19.27 4.55
C ASN A 55 13.00 18.14 3.57
N HIS A 56 12.41 18.48 2.41
CA HIS A 56 12.07 17.53 1.36
C HIS A 56 13.32 16.85 0.79
N ARG A 57 13.33 15.51 0.70
CA ARG A 57 14.53 14.73 0.31
C ARG A 57 14.79 14.69 -1.20
N PRO A 58 13.79 14.48 -2.08
CA PRO A 58 13.96 14.59 -3.54
C PRO A 58 14.33 16.00 -3.98
N SER A 59 15.63 16.28 -4.14
CA SER A 59 16.14 17.62 -4.46
C SER A 59 15.73 18.16 -5.85
N TRP A 60 15.23 17.30 -6.73
CA TRP A 60 14.79 17.64 -8.08
C TRP A 60 13.31 18.08 -8.15
N ARG A 61 12.55 17.88 -7.07
CA ARG A 61 11.17 18.33 -6.92
C ARG A 61 11.09 19.75 -6.36
N GLY A 62 10.07 20.49 -6.78
CA GLY A 62 9.74 21.82 -6.28
C GLY A 62 8.23 22.02 -6.09
N ASP A 63 7.88 23.23 -5.66
CA ASP A 63 6.49 23.64 -5.49
C ASP A 63 5.71 23.50 -6.80
N SER A 64 4.52 22.91 -6.72
CA SER A 64 3.67 22.61 -7.87
C SER A 64 2.20 22.74 -7.52
N ALA A 65 1.31 22.91 -8.51
CA ALA A 65 -0.14 22.92 -8.31
C ALA A 65 -0.65 23.92 -7.26
N LEU A 66 0.02 25.07 -7.10
CA LEU A 66 -0.29 26.05 -6.05
C LEU A 66 -1.66 26.75 -6.22
N ASP A 67 -2.32 26.47 -7.34
CA ASP A 67 -3.61 27.02 -7.73
C ASP A 67 -4.74 25.97 -7.65
N ASP A 68 -4.43 24.74 -7.23
CA ASP A 68 -5.42 23.67 -7.07
C ASP A 68 -6.58 24.12 -6.18
N GLY A 69 -7.80 24.04 -6.73
CA GLY A 69 -9.03 24.42 -6.03
C GLY A 69 -9.51 25.85 -6.29
N LYS A 70 -8.67 26.74 -6.87
CA LYS A 70 -9.04 28.14 -7.11
C LYS A 70 -10.31 28.29 -7.95
N GLU A 71 -10.46 27.50 -9.01
CA GLU A 71 -11.65 27.49 -9.88
C GLU A 71 -12.94 27.13 -9.12
N ALA A 72 -12.83 26.34 -8.05
CA ALA A 72 -13.94 25.94 -7.19
C ALA A 72 -14.04 26.78 -5.89
N ASN A 73 -13.29 27.89 -5.80
CA ASN A 73 -13.21 28.77 -4.62
C ASN A 73 -12.90 28.02 -3.31
N VAL A 74 -11.92 27.11 -3.38
CA VAL A 74 -11.40 26.33 -2.24
C VAL A 74 -9.87 26.21 -2.33
N ASP A 75 -9.22 25.94 -1.21
CA ASP A 75 -7.81 25.55 -1.19
C ASP A 75 -7.74 24.03 -1.28
N LEU A 76 -7.25 23.50 -2.40
CA LEU A 76 -6.96 22.08 -2.58
C LEU A 76 -5.47 21.83 -2.83
N VAL A 77 -4.59 22.77 -2.51
CA VAL A 77 -3.13 22.61 -2.62
C VAL A 77 -2.66 21.54 -1.63
N GLY A 78 -1.76 20.65 -2.06
CA GLY A 78 -1.29 19.51 -1.26
C GLY A 78 -1.68 18.17 -1.87
N GLY A 79 -1.56 17.10 -1.08
CA GLY A 79 -1.91 15.74 -1.50
C GLY A 79 -0.84 15.11 -2.39
N TYR A 80 -1.16 13.97 -2.97
CA TYR A 80 -0.22 13.20 -3.77
C TYR A 80 -0.64 13.17 -5.24
N TYR A 81 0.32 13.34 -6.14
CA TYR A 81 0.17 12.82 -7.49
C TYR A 81 0.14 11.29 -7.43
N ASP A 82 -0.71 10.70 -8.24
CA ASP A 82 -1.07 9.29 -8.09
C ASP A 82 0.05 8.33 -8.52
N ALA A 83 0.59 8.57 -9.72
CA ALA A 83 1.52 7.69 -10.40
C ALA A 83 2.61 8.48 -11.15
N GLY A 84 2.83 8.20 -12.43
CA GLY A 84 3.70 8.97 -13.33
C GLY A 84 3.14 10.30 -13.82
N ASP A 85 1.88 10.58 -13.50
CA ASP A 85 1.09 11.73 -13.91
C ASP A 85 1.01 12.82 -12.84
N ASN A 86 0.31 13.91 -13.15
CA ASN A 86 0.10 15.00 -12.20
C ASN A 86 -1.36 15.10 -11.77
N VAL A 87 -2.16 14.04 -11.89
CA VAL A 87 -3.56 14.04 -11.41
C VAL A 87 -3.59 13.61 -9.94
N LYS A 88 -4.51 14.21 -9.19
CA LYS A 88 -4.80 13.81 -7.80
C LYS A 88 -6.10 13.04 -7.78
N TYR A 89 -6.01 11.72 -7.83
CA TYR A 89 -7.14 10.80 -7.68
C TYR A 89 -7.40 10.53 -6.21
N GLY A 90 -8.65 10.69 -5.77
CA GLY A 90 -9.05 10.65 -4.38
C GLY A 90 -9.06 9.23 -3.82
N LEU A 91 -9.59 8.27 -4.58
CA LEU A 91 -9.71 6.88 -4.15
C LEU A 91 -8.35 6.22 -3.86
N PRO A 92 -7.40 6.12 -4.81
CA PRO A 92 -6.10 5.50 -4.56
C PRO A 92 -5.25 6.30 -3.56
N MET A 93 -5.40 7.62 -3.48
CA MET A 93 -4.73 8.43 -2.45
C MET A 93 -5.24 8.14 -1.04
N ALA A 94 -6.55 7.92 -0.90
CA ALA A 94 -7.17 7.58 0.37
C ALA A 94 -6.71 6.19 0.81
N PHE A 95 -6.72 5.22 -0.10
CA PHE A 95 -6.19 3.88 0.13
C PHE A 95 -4.71 3.89 0.56
N THR A 96 -3.86 4.63 -0.17
CA THR A 96 -2.44 4.88 0.19
C THR A 96 -2.29 5.40 1.62
N THR A 97 -3.16 6.34 2.02
CA THR A 97 -3.13 6.92 3.36
C THR A 97 -3.57 5.90 4.41
N THR A 98 -4.59 5.10 4.13
CA THR A 98 -5.07 4.05 5.03
C THR A 98 -4.03 2.96 5.28
N THR A 99 -3.36 2.45 4.24
CA THR A 99 -2.33 1.42 4.35
C THR A 99 -1.05 1.93 5.04
N LEU A 100 -0.66 3.20 4.82
CA LEU A 100 0.40 3.84 5.61
C LEU A 100 0.03 3.93 7.10
N ALA A 101 -1.19 4.35 7.41
CA ALA A 101 -1.66 4.43 8.78
C ALA A 101 -1.71 3.05 9.45
N TRP A 102 -2.17 2.02 8.73
CA TRP A 102 -2.17 0.65 9.23
C TRP A 102 -0.73 0.14 9.46
N SER A 103 0.20 0.41 8.53
CA SER A 103 1.63 0.10 8.70
C SER A 103 2.19 0.73 9.99
N ALA A 104 1.89 2.02 10.22
CA ALA A 104 2.33 2.74 11.41
C ALA A 104 1.71 2.21 12.71
N ILE A 105 0.48 1.70 12.66
CA ILE A 105 -0.21 1.07 13.80
C ILE A 105 0.41 -0.31 14.10
N ALA A 106 0.56 -1.16 13.08
CA ALA A 106 1.03 -2.53 13.23
C ALA A 106 2.52 -2.60 13.59
N TYR A 107 3.34 -1.75 12.98
CA TYR A 107 4.80 -1.84 13.04
C TYR A 107 5.48 -0.62 13.65
N LYS A 108 4.79 0.11 14.55
CA LYS A 108 5.32 1.31 15.22
C LYS A 108 6.75 1.13 15.76
N SER A 109 7.01 0.04 16.49
CA SER A 109 8.33 -0.22 17.08
C SER A 109 9.41 -0.49 16.04
N HIS A 110 9.08 -1.21 14.97
CA HIS A 110 10.01 -1.52 13.88
C HIS A 110 10.36 -0.25 13.10
N LEU A 111 9.35 0.56 12.75
CA LEU A 111 9.54 1.86 12.12
C LEU A 111 10.37 2.80 12.99
N GLN A 112 10.16 2.79 14.31
CA GLN A 112 10.96 3.59 15.24
C GLN A 112 12.41 3.10 15.31
N ALA A 113 12.64 1.79 15.36
CA ALA A 113 13.99 1.20 15.34
C ALA A 113 14.72 1.48 14.02
N ALA A 114 14.00 1.48 12.90
CA ALA A 114 14.53 1.85 11.59
C ALA A 114 14.82 3.36 11.46
N GLY A 115 14.26 4.21 12.34
CA GLY A 115 14.36 5.68 12.23
C GLY A 115 13.37 6.31 11.26
N GLU A 116 12.38 5.55 10.78
CA GLU A 116 11.45 5.96 9.71
C GLU A 116 10.04 6.31 10.22
N LEU A 117 9.74 6.11 11.51
CA LEU A 117 8.40 6.39 12.06
C LEU A 117 7.92 7.83 11.81
N GLU A 118 8.81 8.83 11.95
CA GLU A 118 8.44 10.22 11.72
C GLU A 118 8.27 10.54 10.23
N ASN A 119 9.01 9.90 9.33
CA ASN A 119 8.82 10.06 7.90
C ASN A 119 7.50 9.43 7.44
N VAL A 120 7.14 8.25 7.98
CA VAL A 120 5.82 7.64 7.75
C VAL A 120 4.70 8.53 8.30
N ARG A 121 4.85 9.10 9.50
CA ARG A 121 3.90 10.07 10.05
C ARG A 121 3.77 11.32 9.17
N ALA A 122 4.88 11.83 8.65
CA ALA A 122 4.86 12.97 7.73
C ALA A 122 4.14 12.62 6.42
N ALA A 123 4.29 11.40 5.90
CA ALA A 123 3.56 10.92 4.73
C ALA A 123 2.05 10.82 5.01
N ILE A 124 1.65 10.18 6.12
CA ILE A 124 0.24 10.10 6.52
C ILE A 124 -0.36 11.51 6.67
N ARG A 125 0.34 12.41 7.38
CA ARG A 125 -0.12 13.79 7.59
C ARG A 125 -0.30 14.54 6.28
N TRP A 126 0.57 14.34 5.29
CA TRP A 126 0.46 14.99 3.98
C TRP A 126 -0.84 14.62 3.27
N GLY A 127 -1.20 13.33 3.26
CA GLY A 127 -2.47 12.86 2.73
C GLY A 127 -3.67 13.37 3.53
N THR A 128 -3.61 13.27 4.87
CA THR A 128 -4.75 13.69 5.71
C THR A 128 -4.96 15.20 5.78
N ASP A 129 -3.91 16.02 5.65
CA ASP A 129 -4.03 17.47 5.54
C ASP A 129 -4.76 17.85 4.25
N TYR A 130 -4.46 17.18 3.13
CA TYR A 130 -5.21 17.33 1.89
C TYR A 130 -6.68 16.91 2.06
N PHE A 131 -6.96 15.75 2.66
CA PHE A 131 -8.34 15.31 2.85
C PHE A 131 -9.14 16.21 3.81
N LEU A 132 -8.50 16.84 4.79
CA LEU A 132 -9.16 17.84 5.64
C LEU A 132 -9.56 19.09 4.85
N LYS A 133 -8.80 19.47 3.82
CA LYS A 133 -9.18 20.54 2.88
C LYS A 133 -10.27 20.07 1.93
N ALA A 134 -10.11 18.90 1.32
CA ALA A 134 -11.06 18.29 0.39
C ALA A 134 -12.44 18.03 1.02
N ALA A 135 -12.49 17.78 2.33
CA ALA A 135 -13.72 17.58 3.08
C ALA A 135 -14.09 18.78 3.97
N ALA A 136 -13.60 19.99 3.66
CA ALA A 136 -13.82 21.17 4.50
C ALA A 136 -15.30 21.62 4.55
N ARG A 137 -16.04 21.41 3.44
CA ARG A 137 -17.48 21.72 3.36
C ARG A 137 -18.29 20.54 3.90
N ARG A 138 -19.46 20.84 4.48
CA ARG A 138 -20.39 19.81 4.96
C ARG A 138 -21.05 19.11 3.76
N ASP A 139 -21.27 17.80 3.87
CA ASP A 139 -21.98 16.96 2.87
C ASP A 139 -21.41 17.08 1.44
N ARG A 140 -20.10 17.31 1.35
CA ARG A 140 -19.33 17.46 0.11
C ARG A 140 -17.91 16.98 0.33
N LEU A 141 -17.39 16.27 -0.67
CA LEU A 141 -15.98 15.86 -0.73
C LEU A 141 -15.45 16.19 -2.13
N TYR A 142 -14.33 16.91 -2.21
CA TYR A 142 -13.58 17.07 -3.45
C TYR A 142 -12.74 15.83 -3.69
N VAL A 143 -12.97 15.15 -4.80
CA VAL A 143 -12.44 13.79 -5.03
C VAL A 143 -11.35 13.74 -6.07
N GLN A 144 -11.30 14.69 -7.01
CA GLN A 144 -10.25 14.76 -8.02
C GLN A 144 -9.81 16.20 -8.27
N VAL A 145 -8.51 16.40 -8.51
CA VAL A 145 -7.98 17.67 -9.03
C VAL A 145 -7.05 17.40 -10.21
N GLY A 146 -7.41 17.93 -11.38
CA GLY A 146 -6.77 17.63 -12.66
C GLY A 146 -7.75 17.08 -13.67
N ASP A 147 -7.72 17.62 -14.89
CA ASP A 147 -8.30 16.93 -16.03
C ASP A 147 -7.34 15.82 -16.48
N PRO A 148 -7.74 14.54 -16.37
CA PRO A 148 -6.81 13.45 -16.58
C PRO A 148 -6.44 13.27 -18.06
N VAL A 149 -7.38 13.53 -18.96
CA VAL A 149 -7.14 13.46 -20.41
C VAL A 149 -6.11 14.52 -20.80
N LYS A 150 -6.31 15.78 -20.36
CA LYS A 150 -5.36 16.86 -20.66
C LYS A 150 -4.03 16.69 -19.97
N ASP A 151 -4.00 16.17 -18.75
CA ASP A 151 -2.75 15.83 -18.07
C ASP A 151 -1.96 14.74 -18.82
N HIS A 152 -2.66 13.78 -19.42
CA HIS A 152 -2.07 12.67 -20.16
C HIS A 152 -1.72 13.01 -21.61
N GLU A 153 -2.27 14.10 -22.16
CA GLU A 153 -1.85 14.68 -23.44
C GLU A 153 -0.51 15.45 -23.35
N CYS A 154 0.07 15.62 -22.16
CA CYS A 154 1.27 16.43 -21.91
C CYS A 154 2.30 15.70 -21.04
N TRP A 155 3.56 15.65 -21.49
CA TRP A 155 4.67 15.05 -20.74
C TRP A 155 5.55 16.12 -20.08
N VAL A 156 5.05 16.75 -19.02
CA VAL A 156 5.72 17.90 -18.38
C VAL A 156 5.89 17.69 -16.88
N ARG A 157 6.95 18.28 -16.32
CA ARG A 157 7.18 18.25 -14.88
C ARG A 157 6.05 18.96 -14.10
N PRO A 158 5.68 18.47 -12.90
CA PRO A 158 4.55 19.03 -12.15
C PRO A 158 4.69 20.53 -11.82
N GLU A 159 5.92 21.02 -11.61
CA GLU A 159 6.19 22.44 -11.28
C GLU A 159 5.90 23.39 -12.45
N LYS A 160 5.67 22.84 -13.66
CA LYS A 160 5.50 23.59 -14.91
C LYS A 160 4.29 23.14 -15.70
N MET A 161 3.44 22.29 -15.12
CA MET A 161 2.20 21.86 -15.75
C MET A 161 1.30 23.07 -16.01
N LYS A 162 0.76 23.15 -17.22
CA LYS A 162 -0.21 24.18 -17.65
C LYS A 162 -1.56 23.57 -18.02
N THR A 163 -1.71 22.26 -17.82
CA THR A 163 -2.94 21.51 -18.10
C THR A 163 -4.05 21.96 -17.14
N PRO A 164 -5.33 21.94 -17.58
CA PRO A 164 -6.45 22.29 -16.72
C PRO A 164 -6.48 21.46 -15.42
N ARG A 165 -6.71 22.14 -14.30
CA ARG A 165 -6.70 21.55 -12.95
C ARG A 165 -8.12 21.40 -12.41
N THR A 166 -9.01 20.88 -13.26
CA THR A 166 -10.45 20.74 -13.00
C THR A 166 -10.70 20.01 -11.68
N VAL A 167 -11.67 20.51 -10.91
CA VAL A 167 -12.03 19.96 -9.60
C VAL A 167 -13.32 19.15 -9.72
N LEU A 168 -13.25 17.85 -9.41
CA LEU A 168 -14.44 17.00 -9.26
C LEU A 168 -14.82 16.88 -7.78
N GLN A 169 -16.13 16.73 -7.53
CA GLN A 169 -16.68 16.60 -6.19
C GLN A 169 -17.83 15.62 -6.18
N ILE A 170 -18.07 15.05 -5.00
CA ILE A 170 -19.28 14.29 -4.66
C ILE A 170 -20.07 15.05 -3.60
N ASN A 171 -21.39 14.86 -3.61
CA ASN A 171 -22.34 15.44 -2.67
C ASN A 171 -23.64 14.60 -2.65
N ALA A 172 -24.65 15.04 -1.91
CA ALA A 172 -25.92 14.32 -1.78
C ALA A 172 -26.64 14.02 -3.12
N SER A 173 -26.44 14.86 -4.15
CA SER A 173 -27.07 14.70 -5.48
C SER A 173 -26.17 13.98 -6.50
N ALA A 174 -24.87 13.91 -6.23
CA ALA A 174 -23.88 13.18 -7.02
C ALA A 174 -23.02 12.35 -6.04
N PRO A 175 -23.54 11.21 -5.56
CA PRO A 175 -22.87 10.41 -4.54
C PRO A 175 -21.59 9.76 -5.07
N GLY A 176 -20.73 9.36 -4.13
CA GLY A 176 -19.53 8.56 -4.40
C GLY A 176 -19.11 7.84 -3.14
N THR A 177 -19.70 6.67 -2.98
CA THR A 177 -19.69 5.95 -1.70
C THR A 177 -18.31 5.37 -1.41
N GLU A 178 -17.68 4.81 -2.44
CA GLU A 178 -16.33 4.24 -2.45
C GLU A 178 -15.33 5.26 -1.88
N ILE A 179 -15.23 6.43 -2.52
CA ILE A 179 -14.23 7.44 -2.16
C ILE A 179 -14.53 8.07 -0.80
N ALA A 180 -15.80 8.35 -0.48
CA ALA A 180 -16.17 8.89 0.82
C ALA A 180 -15.83 7.91 1.96
N ALA A 181 -16.11 6.63 1.77
CA ALA A 181 -15.85 5.59 2.75
C ALA A 181 -14.34 5.29 2.88
N GLU A 182 -13.59 5.18 1.78
CA GLU A 182 -12.12 5.03 1.86
C GLU A 182 -11.46 6.25 2.51
N THR A 183 -11.93 7.47 2.22
CA THR A 183 -11.43 8.68 2.91
C THR A 183 -11.78 8.67 4.40
N ALA A 184 -12.95 8.13 4.78
CA ALA A 184 -13.31 7.93 6.18
C ALA A 184 -12.37 6.91 6.86
N ALA A 185 -12.06 5.80 6.20
CA ALA A 185 -11.10 4.80 6.66
C ALA A 185 -9.71 5.41 6.89
N ALA A 186 -9.20 6.14 5.90
CA ALA A 186 -7.91 6.82 5.96
C ALA A 186 -7.82 7.76 7.16
N MET A 187 -8.83 8.60 7.38
CA MET A 187 -8.87 9.53 8.51
C MET A 187 -9.04 8.82 9.85
N ALA A 188 -9.84 7.75 9.91
CA ALA A 188 -10.05 6.98 11.13
C ALA A 188 -8.76 6.26 11.57
N ALA A 189 -8.11 5.54 10.66
CA ALA A 189 -6.82 4.88 10.90
C ALA A 189 -5.74 5.89 11.30
N SER A 190 -5.61 6.99 10.55
CA SER A 190 -4.64 8.06 10.84
C SER A 190 -4.85 8.71 12.20
N SER A 191 -6.12 8.86 12.64
CA SER A 191 -6.42 9.38 13.98
C SER A 191 -5.80 8.54 15.11
N MET A 192 -5.61 7.24 14.89
CA MET A 192 -4.97 6.35 15.86
C MET A 192 -3.46 6.58 15.92
N VAL A 193 -2.83 6.78 14.76
CA VAL A 193 -1.38 7.06 14.63
C VAL A 193 -0.99 8.33 15.40
N PHE A 194 -1.80 9.39 15.27
CA PHE A 194 -1.53 10.69 15.91
C PHE A 194 -2.10 10.83 17.32
N ARG A 195 -2.91 9.88 17.82
CA ARG A 195 -3.59 10.00 19.11
C ARG A 195 -2.66 10.33 20.28
N GLY A 196 -1.46 9.74 20.27
CA GLY A 196 -0.46 9.92 21.31
C GLY A 196 0.53 11.06 21.10
N THR A 197 0.59 11.67 19.91
CA THR A 197 1.58 12.73 19.59
C THR A 197 0.95 14.06 19.21
N ASP A 198 -0.25 14.06 18.64
CA ASP A 198 -1.04 15.25 18.31
C ASP A 198 -2.53 14.96 18.50
N ARG A 199 -2.99 15.08 19.75
CA ARG A 199 -4.35 14.71 20.15
C ARG A 199 -5.42 15.61 19.49
N ALA A 200 -5.11 16.88 19.26
CA ALA A 200 -6.04 17.81 18.63
C ALA A 200 -6.25 17.45 17.16
N TYR A 201 -5.17 17.18 16.44
CA TYR A 201 -5.23 16.71 15.06
C TYR A 201 -5.94 15.36 14.94
N ALA A 202 -5.58 14.39 15.79
CA ALA A 202 -6.26 13.08 15.83
C ALA A 202 -7.78 13.21 16.03
N ARG A 203 -8.23 14.11 16.92
CA ARG A 203 -9.66 14.39 17.11
C ARG A 203 -10.30 14.99 15.87
N ARG A 204 -9.61 15.93 15.19
CA ARG A 204 -10.10 16.56 13.95
C ARG A 204 -10.29 15.50 12.85
N LEU A 205 -9.30 14.63 12.66
CA LEU A 205 -9.37 13.51 11.71
C LEU A 205 -10.53 12.58 12.04
N LEU A 206 -10.61 12.10 13.28
CA LEU A 206 -11.64 11.16 13.69
C LEU A 206 -13.04 11.75 13.56
N ASN A 207 -13.24 13.03 13.88
CA ASN A 207 -14.54 13.67 13.70
C ASN A 207 -14.92 13.78 12.22
N LYS A 208 -13.96 14.09 11.35
CA LYS A 208 -14.23 14.15 9.92
C LYS A 208 -14.49 12.76 9.32
N ALA A 209 -13.76 11.74 9.75
CA ALA A 209 -14.00 10.34 9.38
C ALA A 209 -15.44 9.91 9.64
N LYS A 210 -15.98 10.23 10.83
CA LYS A 210 -17.37 9.92 11.17
C LYS A 210 -18.36 10.59 10.23
N LEU A 211 -18.16 11.88 9.93
CA LEU A 211 -19.03 12.63 9.02
C LEU A 211 -19.01 12.06 7.60
N LEU A 212 -17.82 11.67 7.11
CA LEU A 212 -17.67 11.07 5.78
C LEU A 212 -18.31 9.68 5.69
N PHE A 213 -18.18 8.87 6.74
CA PHE A 213 -18.85 7.58 6.79
C PHE A 213 -20.38 7.71 6.82
N GLU A 214 -20.92 8.63 7.62
CA GLU A 214 -22.38 8.90 7.62
C GLU A 214 -22.86 9.43 6.27
N PHE A 215 -22.08 10.31 5.62
CA PHE A 215 -22.35 10.79 4.28
C PHE A 215 -22.40 9.64 3.25
N ALA A 216 -21.40 8.76 3.25
CA ALA A 216 -21.35 7.59 2.39
C ALA A 216 -22.53 6.62 2.65
N LYS A 217 -22.88 6.37 3.91
CA LYS A 217 -24.02 5.52 4.28
C LYS A 217 -25.37 6.09 3.83
N SER A 218 -25.53 7.40 3.94
CA SER A 218 -26.80 8.09 3.70
C SER A 218 -27.04 8.43 2.23
N HIS A 219 -25.99 8.58 1.44
CA HIS A 219 -26.04 8.90 0.01
C HIS A 219 -25.28 7.84 -0.79
N LYS A 220 -25.85 6.64 -0.86
CA LYS A 220 -25.24 5.52 -1.59
C LYS A 220 -25.35 5.73 -3.10
N GLY A 221 -24.26 5.43 -3.79
CA GLY A 221 -24.11 5.49 -5.24
C GLY A 221 -22.64 5.41 -5.61
N THR A 222 -22.38 4.70 -6.71
CA THR A 222 -21.04 4.50 -7.23
C THR A 222 -20.53 5.75 -7.91
N TYR A 223 -19.25 6.05 -7.69
CA TYR A 223 -18.57 7.12 -8.39
C TYR A 223 -17.59 6.58 -9.42
N ASP A 224 -17.91 6.83 -10.69
CA ASP A 224 -17.07 6.49 -11.85
C ASP A 224 -16.40 7.73 -12.47
N GLY A 225 -16.34 8.85 -11.75
CA GLY A 225 -15.76 10.09 -12.28
C GLY A 225 -14.25 10.01 -12.52
N GLU A 226 -13.58 9.01 -11.96
CA GLU A 226 -12.16 8.70 -12.19
C GLU A 226 -11.95 7.65 -13.31
N CYS A 227 -13.02 7.09 -13.90
CA CYS A 227 -12.91 6.23 -15.07
C CYS A 227 -12.38 6.99 -16.31
N PRO A 228 -11.61 6.34 -17.21
CA PRO A 228 -11.23 4.91 -17.19
C PRO A 228 -9.98 4.61 -16.35
N PHE A 229 -9.50 5.53 -15.52
CA PHE A 229 -8.24 5.39 -14.77
C PHE A 229 -8.43 4.62 -13.46
N TYR A 230 -9.37 5.07 -12.62
CA TYR A 230 -9.77 4.39 -11.39
C TYR A 230 -11.28 4.14 -11.39
N CYS A 231 -11.68 3.09 -12.10
CA CYS A 231 -13.08 2.64 -12.11
C CYS A 231 -13.41 1.80 -10.89
N SER A 232 -14.62 1.96 -10.36
CA SER A 232 -15.14 1.12 -9.28
C SER A 232 -15.63 -0.22 -9.85
N TYR A 233 -14.78 -1.26 -9.81
CA TYR A 233 -15.17 -2.59 -10.29
C TYR A 233 -15.79 -3.45 -9.18
N SER A 234 -15.37 -3.27 -7.93
CA SER A 234 -15.90 -3.95 -6.73
C SER A 234 -17.23 -3.40 -6.23
N GLY A 235 -17.54 -2.14 -6.56
CA GLY A 235 -18.62 -1.37 -5.94
C GLY A 235 -18.19 -0.78 -4.59
N TYR A 236 -19.14 -0.34 -3.76
CA TYR A 236 -18.84 0.39 -2.51
C TYR A 236 -18.99 -0.39 -1.20
N ASN A 237 -19.40 -1.65 -1.28
CA ASN A 237 -19.79 -2.41 -0.09
C ASN A 237 -18.57 -2.73 0.78
N ASP A 238 -17.44 -3.02 0.16
CA ASP A 238 -16.19 -3.26 0.85
C ASP A 238 -15.61 -2.00 1.47
N GLU A 239 -15.71 -0.82 0.85
CA GLU A 239 -15.25 0.43 1.48
C GLU A 239 -16.13 0.83 2.65
N LEU A 240 -17.46 0.63 2.58
CA LEU A 240 -18.34 0.87 3.72
C LEU A 240 -17.98 -0.04 4.89
N LEU A 241 -17.78 -1.34 4.64
CA LEU A 241 -17.35 -2.30 5.65
C LEU A 241 -15.96 -1.95 6.20
N TRP A 242 -15.02 -1.56 5.34
CA TRP A 242 -13.67 -1.12 5.67
C TRP A 242 -13.64 0.11 6.57
N ALA A 243 -14.40 1.15 6.19
CA ALA A 243 -14.54 2.37 6.97
C ALA A 243 -15.18 2.11 8.32
N ALA A 244 -16.23 1.28 8.38
CA ALA A 244 -16.86 0.86 9.62
C ALA A 244 -15.88 0.12 10.53
N ALA A 245 -15.06 -0.79 9.98
CA ALA A 245 -14.05 -1.54 10.73
C ALA A 245 -12.98 -0.61 11.32
N TRP A 246 -12.47 0.36 10.56
CA TRP A 246 -11.53 1.36 11.07
C TRP A 246 -12.14 2.29 12.12
N LEU A 247 -13.37 2.75 11.91
CA LEU A 247 -14.09 3.57 12.88
C LEU A 247 -14.39 2.79 14.16
N TYR A 248 -14.75 1.51 14.07
CA TYR A 248 -14.86 0.62 15.21
C TYR A 248 -13.53 0.50 15.93
N HIS A 249 -12.43 0.25 15.21
CA HIS A 249 -11.11 0.14 15.82
C HIS A 249 -10.66 1.43 16.53
N ALA A 250 -10.96 2.58 15.93
CA ALA A 250 -10.58 3.88 16.48
C ALA A 250 -11.45 4.28 17.69
N THR A 251 -12.71 3.82 17.79
CA THR A 251 -13.70 4.37 18.73
C THR A 251 -14.29 3.37 19.72
N PHE A 252 -14.29 2.08 19.39
CA PHE A 252 -15.05 1.02 20.06
C PHE A 252 -16.56 1.33 20.22
N LYS A 253 -17.12 2.20 19.37
CA LYS A 253 -18.55 2.51 19.42
C LYS A 253 -19.36 1.37 18.82
N SER A 254 -20.40 0.96 19.54
CA SER A 254 -21.32 -0.11 19.14
C SER A 254 -22.02 0.15 17.81
N ALA A 255 -22.27 1.41 17.44
CA ALA A 255 -22.90 1.73 16.15
C ALA A 255 -22.12 1.19 14.94
N TYR A 256 -20.78 1.25 14.96
CA TYR A 256 -19.96 0.68 13.88
C TYR A 256 -19.94 -0.84 13.92
N LEU A 257 -19.91 -1.42 15.12
CA LEU A 257 -20.01 -2.88 15.28
C LEU A 257 -21.36 -3.41 14.81
N HIS A 258 -22.44 -2.68 15.07
CA HIS A 258 -23.78 -2.99 14.58
C HIS A 258 -23.82 -2.99 13.06
N TYR A 259 -23.25 -1.95 12.42
CA TYR A 259 -23.12 -1.93 10.97
C TYR A 259 -22.36 -3.17 10.44
N ILE A 260 -21.20 -3.48 11.03
CA ILE A 260 -20.36 -4.63 10.63
C ILE A 260 -21.10 -5.98 10.76
N LYS A 261 -21.98 -6.12 11.75
CA LYS A 261 -22.70 -7.38 12.04
C LYS A 261 -24.02 -7.52 11.29
N GLU A 262 -24.77 -6.43 11.16
CA GLU A 262 -26.18 -6.47 10.75
C GLU A 262 -26.45 -5.81 9.39
N GLU A 263 -25.62 -4.86 8.96
CA GLU A 263 -25.86 -4.07 7.74
C GLU A 263 -24.84 -4.31 6.63
N ALA A 264 -23.61 -4.71 6.97
CA ALA A 264 -22.52 -4.83 6.01
C ALA A 264 -22.71 -6.05 5.10
N VAL A 265 -22.38 -5.85 3.82
CA VAL A 265 -22.20 -6.95 2.87
C VAL A 265 -20.74 -7.40 2.96
N SER A 266 -20.52 -8.71 3.07
CA SER A 266 -19.18 -9.31 3.04
C SER A 266 -19.06 -10.28 1.88
N ALA A 267 -17.84 -10.45 1.34
CA ALA A 267 -17.54 -11.39 0.27
C ALA A 267 -16.21 -12.11 0.52
N VAL A 268 -16.10 -13.37 0.09
CA VAL A 268 -14.81 -14.07 0.03
C VAL A 268 -14.09 -13.62 -1.23
N VAL A 269 -12.86 -13.13 -1.08
CA VAL A 269 -12.05 -12.62 -2.19
C VAL A 269 -10.65 -13.18 -2.11
N ASP A 270 -9.93 -13.11 -3.24
CA ASP A 270 -8.58 -13.64 -3.38
C ASP A 270 -7.54 -12.51 -3.60
N GLU A 271 -7.96 -11.24 -3.58
CA GLU A 271 -7.07 -10.07 -3.78
C GLU A 271 -7.38 -8.90 -2.83
N PHE A 272 -6.40 -7.99 -2.69
CA PHE A 272 -6.48 -6.77 -1.89
C PHE A 272 -5.78 -5.62 -2.62
N ASN A 273 -6.51 -4.56 -2.95
CA ASN A 273 -6.00 -3.44 -3.73
C ASN A 273 -6.81 -2.15 -3.47
N TRP A 274 -6.52 -1.10 -4.23
CA TRP A 274 -7.16 0.21 -4.08
C TRP A 274 -8.65 0.22 -4.43
N ASP A 275 -9.17 -0.80 -5.13
CA ASP A 275 -10.58 -1.00 -5.50
C ASP A 275 -11.23 -2.00 -4.53
N LEU A 276 -10.59 -3.14 -4.23
CA LEU A 276 -11.18 -4.22 -3.42
C LEU A 276 -10.57 -4.37 -2.01
N LYS A 277 -11.36 -4.11 -0.95
CA LYS A 277 -10.89 -4.03 0.45
C LYS A 277 -11.23 -5.23 1.33
N TYR A 278 -12.10 -6.16 0.88
CA TYR A 278 -12.64 -7.24 1.72
C TYR A 278 -11.56 -8.03 2.48
N ALA A 279 -10.50 -8.50 1.82
CA ALA A 279 -9.41 -9.22 2.47
C ALA A 279 -8.74 -8.40 3.58
N GLY A 280 -8.55 -7.09 3.35
CA GLY A 280 -8.05 -6.16 4.37
C GLY A 280 -8.98 -6.04 5.57
N VAL A 281 -10.30 -5.89 5.34
CA VAL A 281 -11.28 -5.81 6.44
C VAL A 281 -11.31 -7.11 7.26
N GLN A 282 -11.26 -8.26 6.59
CA GLN A 282 -11.30 -9.59 7.22
C GLN A 282 -10.10 -9.81 8.13
N VAL A 283 -8.90 -9.49 7.65
CA VAL A 283 -7.67 -9.49 8.47
C VAL A 283 -7.80 -8.51 9.64
N LEU A 284 -8.27 -7.28 9.39
CA LEU A 284 -8.45 -6.27 10.43
C LEU A 284 -9.44 -6.69 11.53
N LEU A 285 -10.56 -7.32 11.16
CA LEU A 285 -11.61 -7.74 12.09
C LEU A 285 -11.27 -9.02 12.87
N SER A 286 -10.41 -9.88 12.31
CA SER A 286 -9.90 -11.08 12.97
C SER A 286 -9.28 -10.78 14.34
N GLN A 287 -8.64 -9.61 14.49
CA GLN A 287 -8.07 -9.20 15.78
C GLN A 287 -9.12 -9.10 16.91
N PHE A 288 -10.36 -8.75 16.59
CA PHE A 288 -11.44 -8.58 17.57
C PHE A 288 -12.08 -9.93 17.89
N PHE A 289 -12.19 -10.82 16.89
CA PHE A 289 -12.53 -12.22 17.12
C PHE A 289 -11.55 -12.87 18.11
N PHE A 290 -10.23 -12.73 17.89
CA PHE A 290 -9.23 -13.28 18.80
C PHE A 290 -9.24 -12.63 20.21
N LYS A 291 -9.78 -11.40 20.33
CA LYS A 291 -10.00 -10.74 21.63
C LYS A 291 -11.33 -11.12 22.29
N GLY A 292 -12.12 -12.00 21.68
CA GLY A 292 -13.31 -12.61 22.29
C GLY A 292 -14.64 -12.29 21.61
N ASP A 293 -14.70 -11.42 20.60
CA ASP A 293 -15.96 -11.13 19.88
C ASP A 293 -16.30 -12.24 18.87
N GLN A 294 -16.95 -13.31 19.36
CA GLN A 294 -17.27 -14.51 18.58
C GLN A 294 -18.17 -14.24 17.37
N CYS A 295 -18.95 -13.16 17.37
CA CYS A 295 -19.77 -12.79 16.21
C CYS A 295 -18.92 -12.45 14.97
N LEU A 296 -17.63 -12.12 15.15
CA LEU A 296 -16.71 -11.81 14.06
C LEU A 296 -15.97 -13.04 13.52
N LYS A 297 -16.37 -14.25 13.94
CA LYS A 297 -15.75 -15.50 13.46
C LYS A 297 -15.77 -15.63 11.94
N SER A 298 -16.88 -15.23 11.28
CA SER A 298 -16.98 -15.29 9.82
C SER A 298 -15.88 -14.50 9.12
N TYR A 299 -15.54 -13.30 9.62
CA TYR A 299 -14.44 -12.49 9.08
C TYR A 299 -13.08 -13.15 9.27
N LYS A 300 -12.86 -13.85 10.40
CA LYS A 300 -11.66 -14.67 10.59
C LYS A 300 -11.60 -15.83 9.60
N ASP A 301 -12.70 -16.55 9.40
CA ASP A 301 -12.76 -17.67 8.46
C ASP A 301 -12.52 -17.20 7.02
N GLN A 302 -12.99 -16.00 6.66
CA GLN A 302 -12.73 -15.39 5.37
C GLN A 302 -11.28 -14.90 5.23
N ALA A 303 -10.66 -14.38 6.30
CA ALA A 303 -9.23 -14.05 6.32
C ALA A 303 -8.38 -15.31 6.09
N ASP A 304 -8.73 -16.44 6.75
CA ASP A 304 -8.10 -17.73 6.49
C ASP A 304 -8.30 -18.15 5.02
N SER A 305 -9.51 -18.00 4.47
CA SER A 305 -9.79 -18.31 3.07
C SER A 305 -8.93 -17.52 2.08
N TYR A 306 -8.69 -16.23 2.35
CA TYR A 306 -7.79 -15.39 1.56
C TYR A 306 -6.34 -15.93 1.60
N ILE A 307 -5.82 -16.25 2.78
CA ILE A 307 -4.48 -16.85 2.91
C ILE A 307 -4.41 -18.18 2.14
N CYS A 308 -5.44 -19.01 2.27
CA CYS A 308 -5.52 -20.29 1.58
C CYS A 308 -5.60 -20.16 0.05
N SER A 309 -6.16 -19.07 -0.49
CA SER A 309 -6.23 -18.88 -1.94
C SER A 309 -4.95 -18.31 -2.53
N VAL A 310 -4.18 -17.56 -1.74
CA VAL A 310 -2.93 -16.94 -2.17
C VAL A 310 -1.71 -17.87 -1.99
N LEU A 311 -1.68 -18.76 -0.99
CA LEU A 311 -0.53 -19.66 -0.74
C LEU A 311 -0.43 -20.78 -1.79
N PRO A 312 0.71 -20.92 -2.52
CA PRO A 312 0.91 -21.97 -3.52
C PRO A 312 0.80 -23.39 -2.99
N GLU A 313 1.22 -23.59 -1.73
CA GLU A 313 1.20 -24.89 -1.09
C GLU A 313 -0.19 -25.29 -0.59
N SER A 314 -1.15 -24.37 -0.58
CA SER A 314 -2.52 -24.63 -0.12
C SER A 314 -3.30 -25.47 -1.15
N PRO A 315 -4.14 -26.43 -0.70
CA PRO A 315 -5.04 -27.15 -1.61
C PRO A 315 -6.12 -26.25 -2.23
N TYR A 316 -6.27 -25.01 -1.73
CA TYR A 316 -7.23 -24.02 -2.23
C TYR A 316 -6.56 -22.89 -3.03
N PHE A 317 -5.30 -23.04 -3.42
CA PHE A 317 -4.58 -22.05 -4.20
C PHE A 317 -5.30 -21.69 -5.50
N LYS A 318 -5.41 -20.38 -5.78
CA LYS A 318 -6.07 -19.82 -6.97
C LYS A 318 -5.25 -18.77 -7.70
N ILE A 319 -4.29 -18.15 -7.02
CA ILE A 319 -3.63 -16.95 -7.54
C ILE A 319 -2.56 -17.30 -8.57
N PRO A 320 -2.63 -16.76 -9.81
CA PRO A 320 -1.57 -16.97 -10.78
C PRO A 320 -0.22 -16.44 -10.28
N MET A 321 0.84 -17.19 -10.58
CA MET A 321 2.22 -16.81 -10.29
C MET A 321 3.09 -16.94 -11.53
N THR A 322 4.13 -16.11 -11.60
CA THR A 322 5.19 -16.25 -12.59
C THR A 322 6.00 -17.53 -12.32
N PRO A 323 6.72 -18.08 -13.31
CA PRO A 323 7.69 -19.15 -13.09
C PRO A 323 8.70 -18.87 -11.96
N GLY A 324 9.10 -17.60 -11.77
CA GLY A 324 9.96 -17.15 -10.68
C GLY A 324 9.28 -17.02 -9.31
N GLY A 325 7.97 -17.25 -9.21
CA GLY A 325 7.22 -17.29 -7.94
C GLY A 325 6.67 -15.94 -7.46
N MET A 326 6.54 -14.94 -8.33
CA MET A 326 5.85 -13.68 -8.01
C MET A 326 4.35 -13.82 -8.27
N ILE A 327 3.50 -13.25 -7.41
CA ILE A 327 2.07 -13.09 -7.70
C ILE A 327 1.90 -12.27 -8.99
N HIS A 328 1.15 -12.78 -9.97
CA HIS A 328 0.87 -12.09 -11.23
C HIS A 328 -0.61 -12.15 -11.62
N LEU A 329 -1.40 -11.23 -11.07
CA LEU A 329 -2.85 -11.20 -11.32
C LEU A 329 -3.22 -10.58 -12.67
N ARG A 330 -2.55 -9.48 -13.03
CA ARG A 330 -2.81 -8.75 -14.27
C ARG A 330 -1.64 -7.85 -14.63
N ASP A 331 -1.48 -7.58 -15.92
CA ASP A 331 -0.50 -6.62 -16.43
C ASP A 331 -0.90 -5.19 -16.03
N GLY A 332 0.10 -4.33 -15.79
CA GLY A 332 -0.10 -2.94 -15.36
C GLY A 332 -0.13 -2.82 -13.85
N ALA A 333 0.94 -2.25 -13.27
CA ALA A 333 1.08 -2.08 -11.83
C ALA A 333 0.84 -3.38 -11.02
N ASN A 334 1.27 -4.54 -11.55
CA ASN A 334 1.04 -5.85 -10.93
C ASN A 334 1.66 -5.96 -9.52
N THR A 335 2.75 -5.24 -9.28
CA THR A 335 3.39 -5.17 -7.96
C THR A 335 2.44 -4.73 -6.83
N GLN A 336 1.30 -4.09 -7.12
CA GLN A 336 0.27 -3.80 -6.11
C GLN A 336 -0.27 -5.06 -5.42
N TYR A 337 -0.45 -6.16 -6.18
CA TYR A 337 -0.97 -7.40 -5.65
C TYR A 337 0.10 -8.13 -4.83
N VAL A 338 1.36 -7.99 -5.24
CA VAL A 338 2.52 -8.52 -4.53
C VAL A 338 2.71 -7.81 -3.20
N THR A 339 2.71 -6.47 -3.19
CA THR A 339 2.84 -5.68 -1.96
C THR A 339 1.60 -5.79 -1.09
N GLY A 340 0.40 -5.86 -1.67
CA GLY A 340 -0.86 -6.07 -0.96
C GLY A 340 -0.92 -7.43 -0.24
N ALA A 341 -0.51 -8.50 -0.91
CA ALA A 341 -0.41 -9.82 -0.28
C ALA A 341 0.66 -9.85 0.81
N ALA A 342 1.88 -9.36 0.54
CA ALA A 342 2.94 -9.30 1.55
C ALA A 342 2.51 -8.49 2.79
N PHE A 343 1.78 -7.39 2.57
CA PHE A 343 1.21 -6.56 3.61
C PHE A 343 0.21 -7.31 4.49
N LEU A 344 -0.79 -7.98 3.91
CA LEU A 344 -1.77 -8.73 4.69
C LEU A 344 -1.17 -9.97 5.36
N PHE A 345 -0.27 -10.68 4.69
CA PHE A 345 0.39 -11.87 5.23
C PHE A 345 1.26 -11.56 6.45
N THR A 346 2.01 -10.45 6.42
CA THR A 346 2.82 -10.04 7.58
C THR A 346 1.95 -9.67 8.78
N ILE A 347 0.89 -8.88 8.55
CA ILE A 347 -0.01 -8.44 9.62
C ILE A 347 -0.81 -9.61 10.20
N TYR A 348 -1.36 -10.46 9.33
CA TYR A 348 -2.13 -11.62 9.76
C TYR A 348 -1.24 -12.67 10.44
N GLY A 349 -0.05 -12.93 9.91
CA GLY A 349 0.95 -13.80 10.55
C GLY A 349 1.28 -13.36 11.97
N ASP A 350 1.52 -12.06 12.20
CA ASP A 350 1.78 -11.53 13.55
C ASP A 350 0.57 -11.66 14.48
N MET A 351 -0.64 -11.49 13.96
CA MET A 351 -1.86 -11.75 14.75
C MET A 351 -1.97 -13.23 15.14
N LEU A 352 -1.75 -14.15 14.20
CA LEU A 352 -1.77 -15.58 14.48
C LEU A 352 -0.74 -15.95 15.54
N GLN A 353 0.50 -15.43 15.41
CA GLN A 353 1.54 -15.63 16.42
C GLN A 353 1.10 -15.15 17.80
N LYS A 354 0.60 -13.91 17.87
CA LYS A 354 0.20 -13.27 19.13
C LYS A 354 -0.91 -14.03 19.85
N PHE A 355 -1.84 -14.63 19.12
CA PHE A 355 -2.98 -15.34 19.67
C PHE A 355 -2.83 -16.87 19.63
N ASN A 356 -1.63 -17.38 19.32
CA ASN A 356 -1.31 -18.81 19.19
C ASN A 356 -2.30 -19.57 18.28
N GLN A 357 -2.58 -19.00 17.11
CA GLN A 357 -3.48 -19.53 16.10
C GLN A 357 -2.73 -19.97 14.84
N LYS A 358 -3.41 -20.72 13.98
CA LYS A 358 -2.94 -21.15 12.66
C LYS A 358 -4.07 -21.02 11.64
N VAL A 359 -3.70 -20.91 10.37
CA VAL A 359 -4.63 -21.01 9.23
C VAL A 359 -4.80 -22.49 8.89
N GLN A 360 -6.05 -22.94 8.74
CA GLN A 360 -6.37 -24.29 8.26
C GLN A 360 -6.85 -24.21 6.81
N CYS A 361 -6.13 -24.87 5.90
CA CYS A 361 -6.48 -24.98 4.49
C CYS A 361 -6.61 -26.46 4.12
N GLY A 362 -7.82 -27.02 4.22
CA GLY A 362 -8.07 -28.42 3.91
C GLY A 362 -7.34 -29.32 4.91
N ASP A 363 -6.43 -30.16 4.42
CA ASP A 363 -5.56 -31.03 5.22
C ASP A 363 -4.26 -30.35 5.70
N LYS A 364 -3.98 -29.12 5.25
CA LYS A 364 -2.76 -28.37 5.59
C LYS A 364 -3.01 -27.28 6.63
N GLN A 365 -1.97 -27.02 7.42
CA GLN A 365 -1.94 -25.91 8.38
C GLN A 365 -0.75 -25.00 8.11
N PHE A 366 -0.98 -23.70 8.19
CA PHE A 366 0.05 -22.68 8.03
C PHE A 366 0.11 -21.79 9.28
N ASP A 367 1.31 -21.57 9.80
CA ASP A 367 1.55 -20.72 10.96
C ASP A 367 2.15 -19.36 10.57
N SER A 368 2.40 -18.52 11.56
CA SER A 368 2.97 -17.18 11.35
C SER A 368 4.31 -17.20 10.61
N THR A 369 5.12 -18.24 10.82
CA THR A 369 6.45 -18.37 10.19
C THR A 369 6.29 -18.64 8.70
N HIS A 370 5.35 -19.51 8.31
CA HIS A 370 5.03 -19.77 6.90
C HIS A 370 4.51 -18.51 6.19
N LEU A 371 3.58 -17.78 6.81
CA LEU A 371 3.03 -16.55 6.23
C LEU A 371 4.12 -15.48 6.07
N LEU A 372 5.00 -15.32 7.07
CA LEU A 372 6.12 -14.39 6.98
C LEU A 372 7.12 -14.80 5.89
N ALA A 373 7.39 -16.10 5.73
CA ALA A 373 8.28 -16.61 4.68
C ALA A 373 7.74 -16.30 3.28
N PHE A 374 6.44 -16.48 3.06
CA PHE A 374 5.80 -16.13 1.79
C PHE A 374 5.83 -14.61 1.53
N ALA A 375 5.46 -13.78 2.51
CA ALA A 375 5.55 -12.33 2.37
C ALA A 375 7.00 -11.87 2.07
N LYS A 376 7.98 -12.49 2.73
CA LYS A 376 9.39 -12.24 2.48
C LYS A 376 9.80 -12.65 1.07
N GLN A 377 9.33 -13.78 0.55
CA GLN A 377 9.60 -14.21 -0.83
C GLN A 377 9.10 -13.17 -1.83
N GLN A 378 7.88 -12.66 -1.64
CA GLN A 378 7.30 -11.64 -2.51
C GLN A 378 8.10 -10.32 -2.48
N MET A 379 8.53 -9.87 -1.29
CA MET A 379 9.40 -8.69 -1.19
C MET A 379 10.81 -8.94 -1.74
N ASP A 380 11.39 -10.12 -1.50
CA ASP A 380 12.68 -10.52 -2.04
C ASP A 380 12.67 -10.52 -3.57
N TYR A 381 11.57 -10.98 -4.19
CA TYR A 381 11.39 -10.94 -5.64
C TYR A 381 11.46 -9.50 -6.15
N ILE A 382 10.72 -8.56 -5.56
CA ILE A 382 10.77 -7.12 -5.92
C ILE A 382 12.20 -6.57 -5.76
N LEU A 383 12.92 -7.00 -4.74
CA LEU A 383 14.21 -6.44 -4.36
C LEU A 383 15.43 -7.11 -5.03
N GLY A 384 15.23 -8.17 -5.83
CA GLY A 384 16.29 -8.75 -6.67
C GLY A 384 16.40 -10.27 -6.72
N LYS A 385 15.63 -11.01 -5.91
CA LYS A 385 15.61 -12.49 -5.95
C LYS A 385 14.56 -13.00 -6.93
N ASN A 386 14.78 -12.72 -8.19
CA ASN A 386 13.94 -13.15 -9.32
C ASN A 386 14.83 -13.74 -10.43
N PRO A 387 14.26 -14.37 -11.46
CA PRO A 387 15.03 -15.00 -12.54
C PRO A 387 15.98 -14.05 -13.28
N GLU A 388 15.65 -12.75 -13.37
CA GLU A 388 16.53 -11.74 -13.98
C GLU A 388 17.63 -11.23 -13.03
N GLY A 389 17.59 -11.59 -11.74
CA GLY A 389 18.56 -11.15 -10.74
C GLY A 389 18.60 -9.65 -10.53
N ARG A 390 17.51 -8.93 -10.81
CA ARG A 390 17.44 -7.46 -10.81
C ARG A 390 16.40 -6.90 -9.86
N SER A 391 16.62 -5.71 -9.31
CA SER A 391 15.57 -5.03 -8.55
C SER A 391 14.50 -4.45 -9.47
N TYR A 392 13.26 -4.40 -8.98
CA TYR A 392 12.15 -3.61 -9.53
C TYR A 392 11.88 -2.32 -8.74
N MET A 393 12.77 -1.97 -7.80
CA MET A 393 12.77 -0.70 -7.08
C MET A 393 13.88 0.22 -7.61
N VAL A 394 13.51 1.42 -8.03
CA VAL A 394 14.45 2.42 -8.55
C VAL A 394 15.49 2.80 -7.49
N GLY A 395 16.77 2.81 -7.86
CA GLY A 395 17.88 3.17 -6.97
C GLY A 395 18.20 2.13 -5.89
N PHE A 396 17.74 0.89 -6.02
CA PHE A 396 17.95 -0.17 -5.02
C PHE A 396 18.58 -1.43 -5.63
N GLY A 397 19.52 -2.06 -4.91
CA GLY A 397 20.02 -3.40 -5.23
C GLY A 397 20.75 -3.50 -6.57
N ASN A 398 20.72 -4.70 -7.15
CA ASN A 398 21.39 -5.00 -8.42
C ASN A 398 20.52 -4.59 -9.61
N ASN A 399 21.12 -3.96 -10.62
CA ASN A 399 20.46 -3.56 -11.88
C ASN A 399 19.04 -2.95 -11.71
N PRO A 400 18.85 -1.93 -10.85
CA PRO A 400 17.54 -1.32 -10.67
C PRO A 400 17.00 -0.68 -11.97
N PRO A 401 15.69 -0.45 -12.08
CA PRO A 401 15.12 0.25 -13.22
C PRO A 401 15.62 1.70 -13.27
N LYS A 402 15.85 2.21 -14.48
CA LYS A 402 16.34 3.57 -14.73
C LYS A 402 15.37 4.41 -15.55
N GLN A 403 14.34 3.82 -16.13
CA GLN A 403 13.38 4.51 -17.00
C GLN A 403 11.94 4.34 -16.51
N ALA A 404 11.68 4.71 -15.25
CA ALA A 404 10.30 4.77 -14.73
C ALA A 404 9.41 5.68 -15.60
N HIS A 405 8.16 5.26 -15.84
CA HIS A 405 7.12 6.07 -16.47
C HIS A 405 6.71 7.18 -15.51
N HIS A 406 7.49 8.26 -15.44
CA HIS A 406 7.24 9.34 -14.48
C HIS A 406 7.73 10.68 -15.00
N ARG A 407 6.82 11.66 -15.15
CA ARG A 407 7.09 12.97 -15.76
C ARG A 407 8.18 13.74 -15.02
N GLY A 408 8.07 13.86 -13.69
CA GLY A 408 9.07 14.56 -12.89
C GLY A 408 10.45 13.90 -12.91
N ALA A 409 10.52 12.59 -13.15
CA ALA A 409 11.79 11.85 -13.19
C ALA A 409 12.47 11.98 -14.56
N SER A 410 11.66 11.93 -15.62
CA SER A 410 12.09 11.91 -17.02
C SER A 410 12.44 13.29 -17.60
N VAL A 411 11.91 14.37 -17.03
CA VAL A 411 12.16 15.75 -17.49
C VAL A 411 13.32 16.39 -16.70
N PRO A 412 14.44 16.77 -17.36
CA PRO A 412 15.59 17.34 -16.66
C PRO A 412 15.27 18.65 -15.93
N VAL A 413 15.86 18.85 -14.74
CA VAL A 413 15.70 20.12 -13.99
C VAL A 413 16.27 21.31 -14.76
N SER A 414 17.36 21.12 -15.52
CA SER A 414 17.96 22.14 -16.39
C SER A 414 17.03 22.62 -17.49
N GLU A 415 16.04 21.81 -17.90
CA GLU A 415 15.06 22.15 -18.93
C GLU A 415 13.73 22.64 -18.34
N ALA A 416 13.64 22.89 -17.03
CA ALA A 416 12.40 23.28 -16.36
C ALA A 416 11.77 24.57 -16.89
N ASN A 417 12.55 25.49 -17.42
CA ASN A 417 12.05 26.76 -17.96
C ASN A 417 11.89 26.75 -19.48
N LEU A 418 12.19 25.62 -20.13
CA LEU A 418 12.00 25.49 -21.56
C LEU A 418 10.52 25.33 -21.87
N GLU A 419 9.97 26.23 -22.70
CA GLU A 419 8.61 26.09 -23.19
C GLU A 419 8.57 25.07 -24.32
N VAL A 420 7.93 23.93 -24.05
CA VAL A 420 7.74 22.85 -25.02
C VAL A 420 6.25 22.57 -25.12
N GLY A 421 5.70 22.64 -26.33
CA GLY A 421 4.30 22.27 -26.57
C GLY A 421 4.05 20.79 -26.24
N CYS A 422 2.85 20.45 -25.81
CA CYS A 422 2.54 19.10 -25.31
C CYS A 422 2.90 17.97 -26.29
N PRO A 423 2.59 18.01 -27.59
CA PRO A 423 3.03 16.97 -28.53
C PRO A 423 4.56 16.82 -28.61
N MET A 424 5.30 17.95 -28.59
CA MET A 424 6.76 17.93 -28.66
C MET A 424 7.40 17.46 -27.35
N SER A 425 6.71 17.57 -26.22
CA SER A 425 7.20 17.08 -24.92
C SER A 425 7.42 15.56 -24.92
N PHE A 426 6.60 14.80 -25.65
CA PHE A 426 6.77 13.36 -25.80
C PHE A 426 8.04 13.00 -26.58
N VAL A 427 8.26 13.66 -27.72
CA VAL A 427 9.48 13.44 -28.52
C VAL A 427 10.74 13.86 -27.75
N ARG A 428 10.64 14.93 -26.96
CA ARG A 428 11.77 15.48 -26.23
C ARG A 428 12.16 14.66 -25.01
N TRP A 429 11.18 14.19 -24.23
CA TRP A 429 11.44 13.59 -22.92
C TRP A 429 10.86 12.18 -22.75
N TYR A 430 9.69 11.85 -23.33
CA TYR A 430 9.08 10.53 -23.16
C TYR A 430 9.76 9.44 -24.01
N ASN A 431 9.97 9.68 -25.31
CA ASN A 431 10.50 8.70 -26.27
C ASN A 431 12.04 8.60 -26.26
N LYS A 432 12.69 8.92 -25.13
CA LYS A 432 14.15 8.90 -25.01
C LYS A 432 14.61 7.61 -24.33
N ASP A 433 15.31 6.78 -25.08
CA ASP A 433 15.95 5.55 -24.57
C ASP A 433 17.26 5.87 -23.84
N VAL A 434 17.14 6.57 -22.73
CA VAL A 434 18.24 6.89 -21.82
C VAL A 434 17.72 6.84 -20.39
N PRO A 435 18.56 6.64 -19.37
CA PRO A 435 18.14 6.78 -17.98
C PRO A 435 17.40 8.10 -17.72
N ASN A 436 16.41 8.07 -16.84
CA ASN A 436 15.76 9.28 -16.36
C ASN A 436 16.81 10.21 -15.73
N PRO A 437 16.82 11.52 -16.06
CA PRO A 437 17.80 12.47 -15.53
C PRO A 437 17.69 12.66 -14.01
N ASN A 438 16.50 12.44 -13.44
CA ASN A 438 16.29 12.48 -12.00
C ASN A 438 15.94 11.07 -11.52
N GLU A 439 16.74 10.51 -10.60
CA GLU A 439 16.44 9.21 -10.02
C GLU A 439 15.17 9.29 -9.16
N LEU A 440 14.16 8.49 -9.50
CA LEU A 440 12.92 8.35 -8.73
C LEU A 440 13.12 7.38 -7.57
N THR A 441 14.07 7.70 -6.68
CA THR A 441 14.57 6.82 -5.62
C THR A 441 13.43 6.15 -4.86
N GLY A 442 13.43 4.82 -4.85
CA GLY A 442 12.51 3.98 -4.09
C GLY A 442 11.18 3.65 -4.73
N ALA A 443 10.88 4.17 -5.94
CA ALA A 443 9.70 3.77 -6.67
C ALA A 443 9.73 2.27 -6.97
N ILE A 444 8.71 1.54 -6.51
CA ILE A 444 8.47 0.15 -6.92
C ILE A 444 7.64 0.23 -8.19
N LEU A 445 8.20 -0.24 -9.30
CA LEU A 445 7.54 -0.17 -10.61
C LEU A 445 6.55 -1.32 -10.80
N GLY A 446 5.80 -1.31 -11.90
CA GLY A 446 4.77 -2.32 -12.20
C GLY A 446 5.26 -3.77 -12.22
N GLY A 447 6.55 -4.00 -12.46
CA GLY A 447 7.18 -5.31 -12.41
C GLY A 447 7.17 -6.04 -13.76
N PRO A 448 7.62 -7.31 -13.80
CA PRO A 448 7.71 -8.08 -15.03
C PRO A 448 6.33 -8.53 -15.55
N ASP A 449 6.30 -9.09 -16.76
CA ASP A 449 5.17 -9.86 -17.26
C ASP A 449 5.02 -11.21 -16.53
N LYS A 450 3.96 -11.95 -16.89
CA LYS A 450 3.67 -13.29 -16.35
C LYS A 450 4.77 -14.35 -16.64
N GLN A 451 5.78 -14.05 -17.45
CA GLN A 451 6.92 -14.92 -17.78
C GLN A 451 8.21 -14.45 -17.10
N ASP A 452 8.13 -13.55 -16.11
CA ASP A 452 9.29 -12.92 -15.44
C ASP A 452 10.12 -11.97 -16.34
N HIS A 453 9.63 -11.59 -17.53
CA HIS A 453 10.36 -10.64 -18.39
C HIS A 453 10.03 -9.19 -18.06
N PHE A 454 11.05 -8.34 -17.99
CA PHE A 454 10.89 -6.93 -17.72
C PHE A 454 11.56 -6.02 -18.76
N THR A 455 10.82 -5.04 -19.24
CA THR A 455 11.33 -4.00 -20.15
C THR A 455 11.45 -2.66 -19.44
N ASP A 456 12.67 -2.17 -19.26
CA ASP A 456 12.99 -0.89 -18.58
C ASP A 456 12.91 0.30 -19.55
N LEU A 457 11.73 0.53 -20.12
CA LEU A 457 11.45 1.65 -21.01
C LEU A 457 10.30 2.47 -20.45
N ARG A 458 10.46 3.79 -20.38
CA ARG A 458 9.43 4.64 -19.78
C ARG A 458 8.12 4.66 -20.56
N TRP A 459 8.13 4.26 -21.83
CA TRP A 459 6.89 4.14 -22.63
C TRP A 459 6.19 2.80 -22.51
N THR A 460 6.77 1.83 -21.81
CA THR A 460 6.11 0.56 -21.47
C THR A 460 5.55 0.64 -20.05
N SER A 461 4.59 1.55 -19.83
CA SER A 461 3.99 1.85 -18.50
C SER A 461 3.49 0.62 -17.77
N VAL A 462 3.03 -0.41 -18.51
CA VAL A 462 2.67 -1.72 -17.96
C VAL A 462 3.70 -2.27 -16.97
N TYR A 463 4.99 -2.09 -17.28
CA TYR A 463 6.12 -2.52 -16.45
C TYR A 463 6.70 -1.39 -15.59
N THR A 464 6.71 -0.16 -16.11
CA THR A 464 7.52 0.94 -15.55
C THR A 464 6.71 2.01 -14.81
N GLU A 465 5.38 1.89 -14.71
CA GLU A 465 4.53 2.78 -13.92
C GLU A 465 4.76 2.56 -12.41
N PRO A 466 5.09 3.61 -11.65
CA PRO A 466 5.01 3.57 -10.19
C PRO A 466 3.65 4.08 -9.70
N CYS A 467 3.13 3.53 -8.60
CA CYS A 467 1.90 4.06 -7.98
C CYS A 467 2.09 4.24 -6.47
N THR A 468 1.49 5.29 -5.91
CA THR A 468 1.58 5.61 -4.47
C THR A 468 1.17 4.44 -3.57
N TYR A 469 0.11 3.70 -3.94
CA TYR A 469 -0.41 2.62 -3.12
C TYR A 469 0.52 1.39 -3.08
N VAL A 470 1.28 1.10 -4.14
CA VAL A 470 2.27 -0.01 -4.15
C VAL A 470 3.31 0.22 -3.06
N ASN A 471 3.92 1.41 -3.05
CA ASN A 471 4.91 1.78 -2.06
C ASN A 471 4.33 1.89 -0.63
N SER A 472 3.09 2.35 -0.49
CA SER A 472 2.40 2.41 0.81
C SER A 472 2.21 1.03 1.44
N GLN A 473 1.83 0.03 0.64
CA GLN A 473 1.64 -1.35 1.09
C GLN A 473 2.99 -2.01 1.38
N ALA A 474 4.06 -1.65 0.68
CA ALA A 474 5.40 -2.17 0.95
C ALA A 474 5.97 -1.72 2.32
N VAL A 475 5.48 -0.63 2.92
CA VAL A 475 6.00 -0.12 4.21
C VAL A 475 5.88 -1.16 5.32
N ALA A 476 4.73 -1.83 5.46
CA ALA A 476 4.50 -2.79 6.53
C ALA A 476 5.43 -4.02 6.47
N PRO A 477 5.51 -4.76 5.34
CA PRO A 477 6.41 -5.90 5.24
C PRO A 477 7.88 -5.48 5.31
N LEU A 478 8.28 -4.34 4.71
CA LEU A 478 9.67 -3.85 4.84
C LEU A 478 10.04 -3.49 6.28
N ALA A 479 9.12 -2.86 7.03
CA ALA A 479 9.31 -2.59 8.45
C ALA A 479 9.43 -3.89 9.25
N LYS A 480 8.55 -4.87 9.00
CA LYS A 480 8.59 -6.18 9.67
C LYS A 480 9.89 -6.93 9.40
N LEU A 481 10.40 -6.88 8.17
CA LEU A 481 11.61 -7.59 7.74
C LEU A 481 12.91 -6.89 8.15
N THR A 482 12.85 -5.62 8.55
CA THR A 482 13.98 -4.89 9.12
C THR A 482 14.28 -5.44 10.52
N CYS A 483 15.49 -5.94 10.79
CA CYS A 483 15.81 -6.36 12.15
C CYS A 483 16.01 -5.12 13.03
N PRO A 484 15.61 -5.17 14.33
CA PRO A 484 15.93 -4.11 15.26
C PRO A 484 17.45 -3.99 15.36
N SER A 485 18.00 -2.80 15.13
CA SER A 485 19.42 -2.55 15.38
C SER A 485 19.71 -2.86 16.84
N ILE A 486 20.43 -3.95 17.11
CA ILE A 486 20.99 -4.20 18.45
C ILE A 486 22.00 -3.07 18.65
N LYS A 487 21.64 -2.09 19.49
CA LYS A 487 22.64 -1.11 19.94
C LYS A 487 23.74 -1.90 20.66
N PRO A 488 25.01 -1.73 20.30
CA PRO A 488 26.11 -2.35 21.01
C PRO A 488 26.16 -1.92 22.49
#